data_AF-A0A351LCY7-F1
#
_entry.id   AF-A0A351LCY7-F1
#
_cell.length_a   1.000
_cell.length_b   1.000
_cell.length_c   1.000
_cell.angle_alpha   90.00
_cell.angle_beta   90.00
_cell.angle_gamma   90.00
#
_symmetry.space_group_name_H-M   'P 1'
#
loop_
_entity.id
_entity.type
_entity.pdbx_description
1 polymer ?
#
loop_
_entity_poly.entity_id
_entity_poly.type
_entity_poly.pdbx_seq_one_letter_code
_entity_poly.pdbx_strand_id
1 'polypeptide(L)' 'VLDDGWTALTLDRKLSAQFEHTVAVTNSGVEILTLL' A
#
# COMPACT_ATOMS: atom_id res chain seq x y z
N VAL A 1 9.10 2.70 14.22
CA VAL A 1 7.94 1.98 14.77
C VAL A 1 7.72 2.52 16.17
N LEU A 2 6.49 2.92 16.51
CA LEU A 2 6.18 3.41 17.87
C LEU A 2 6.32 2.28 18.91
N ASP A 3 6.21 2.65 20.18
CA ASP A 3 6.30 1.72 21.31
C ASP A 3 5.19 0.65 21.31
N ASP A 4 4.15 0.84 20.48
CA ASP A 4 3.10 -0.15 20.22
C ASP A 4 3.54 -1.31 19.31
N GLY A 5 4.73 -1.22 18.69
CA GLY A 5 5.28 -2.26 17.81
C GLY A 5 4.67 -2.31 16.40
N TRP A 6 3.75 -1.41 16.05
CA TRP A 6 3.01 -1.43 14.78
C TRP A 6 3.04 -0.11 14.03
N THR A 7 2.86 1.01 14.72
CA THR A 7 2.65 2.30 14.06
C THR A 7 3.94 2.77 13.37
N ALA A 8 3.86 2.94 12.05
CA ALA A 8 4.92 3.53 11.25
C ALA A 8 4.72 5.06 11.14
N LEU A 9 5.79 5.82 11.37
CA LEU A 9 5.82 7.28 11.21
C LEU A 9 6.90 7.68 10.21
N THR A 10 6.64 8.75 9.45
CA THR A 10 7.67 9.45 8.68
C THR A 10 8.68 10.09 9.64
N LEU A 11 9.96 10.03 9.29
CA LEU A 11 11.03 10.59 10.13
C LEU A 11 10.86 12.10 10.34
N ASP A 12 10.35 12.79 9.32
CA ASP A 12 10.12 14.24 9.32
C ASP A 12 8.71 14.65 9.79
N ARG A 13 7.86 13.67 10.15
CA ARG A 13 6.47 13.84 10.58
C ARG A 13 5.57 14.57 9.56
N LYS A 14 5.95 14.60 8.28
CA LYS A 14 5.08 15.11 7.23
C LYS A 14 4.00 14.10 6.86
N LEU A 15 2.98 14.58 6.16
CA LEU A 15 1.83 13.80 5.72
C LEU A 15 2.26 12.64 4.81
N SER A 16 1.56 11.51 4.96
CA SER A 16 1.68 10.31 4.11
C SER A 16 0.27 9.84 3.71
N ALA A 17 0.17 9.23 2.53
CA ALA A 17 -1.06 8.61 2.03
C ALA A 17 -0.70 7.29 1.32
N GLN A 18 -1.63 6.34 1.31
CA GLN A 18 -1.48 5.03 0.68
C GLN A 18 -2.73 4.69 -0.13
N PHE A 19 -2.54 4.03 -1.27
CA PHE A 19 -3.56 3.31 -2.02
C PHE A 19 -3.08 1.87 -2.23
N GLU A 20 -4.00 0.92 -2.39
CA GLU A 20 -3.67 -0.49 -2.56
C GLU A 20 -4.59 -1.16 -3.60
N HIS A 21 -3.98 -1.97 -4.47
CA HIS A 21 -4.68 -2.91 -5.32
C HIS A 21 -4.01 -4.28 -5.27
N THR A 22 -4.80 -5.35 -5.26
CA THR A 22 -4.31 -6.69 -5.57
C THR A 22 -4.40 -6.90 -7.08
N VAL A 23 -3.33 -7.39 -7.70
CA VAL A 23 -3.28 -7.60 -9.16
C VAL A 23 -2.90 -9.03 -9.51
N ALA A 24 -3.40 -9.52 -10.65
CA ALA A 24 -2.96 -10.76 -11.27
C ALA A 24 -2.16 -10.45 -12.55
N VAL A 25 -1.01 -11.10 -12.73
CA VAL A 25 -0.25 -11.04 -13.99
C VAL A 25 -0.84 -12.05 -14.96
N THR A 26 -1.09 -11.62 -16.20
CA THR A 26 -1.64 -12.44 -17.28
C THR A 26 -0.69 -12.47 -18.48
N ASN A 27 -0.96 -13.32 -19.47
CA ASN A 27 -0.14 -13.40 -20.68
C ASN A 27 -0.13 -12.09 -21.50
N SER A 28 -1.12 -11.22 -21.30
CA SER A 28 -1.30 -9.98 -22.07
C SER A 28 -1.17 -8.70 -21.22
N GLY A 29 -0.88 -8.81 -19.92
CA GLY A 29 -0.75 -7.64 -19.05
C GLY A 29 -1.04 -7.94 -17.58
N VAL A 30 -1.80 -7.04 -16.93
CA VAL A 30 -2.22 -7.17 -15.53
C VAL A 30 -3.71 -6.93 -15.40
N GLU A 31 -4.34 -7.66 -14.47
CA GLU A 31 -5.73 -7.47 -14.06
C GLU A 31 -5.78 -6.93 -12.64
N ILE A 32 -6.61 -5.91 -12.39
CA ILE A 32 -6.81 -5.33 -11.07
C ILE A 32 -7.96 -6.08 -10.40
N LEU A 33 -7.65 -6.94 -9.43
CA LEU A 33 -8.61 -7.82 -8.77
C LEU A 33 -9.52 -7.11 -7.78
N THR A 34 -9.13 -5.91 -7.34
CA THR A 34 -9.87 -5.10 -6.36
C THR A 34 -10.47 -3.83 -6.98
N LEU A 35 -10.76 -3.85 -8.29
CA LEU A 35 -11.54 -2.80 -8.95
C LEU A 35 -13.03 -3.03 -8.65
N LEU A 36 -13.77 -1.97 -8.26
CA LEU A 36 -15.23 -2.01 -8.03
C LEU A 36 -16.03 -1.72 -9.29
#